data_AF-A0A0D1Y6L7-F1
#
_entry.id   AF-A0A0D1Y6L7-F1
#
_cell.length_a   1.000
_cell.length_b   1.000
_cell.length_c   1.000
_cell.angle_alpha   90.00
_cell.angle_beta   90.00
_cell.angle_gamma   90.00
#
_symmetry.space_group_name_H-M   'P 1'
#
loop_
_entity.id
_entity.type
_entity.pdbx_description
1 polymer ?
#
loop_
_entity_poly.entity_id
_entity_poly.type
_entity_poly.pdbx_seq_one_letter_code
_entity_poly.pdbx_strand_id
1 'polypeptide(L)'
;MRSCVANPRGAALFVVLVYVQIMLIVILHVLMFLGQLRPVSRNEQERMRLHYIAEAGVYFTAERMLREPDDYTWREYHIEDVTIGVLVEPRGKDDVWIQVSANAMSLYSTRLWAVMNRPTGKITEWSEFRLSN
;
A
#
# COMPACT_ATOMS: atom_id res chain seq x y z
N MET A 1 -29.15 -60.17 29.11
CA MET A 1 -28.49 -59.10 28.34
C MET A 1 -29.56 -58.36 27.55
N ARG A 2 -29.97 -57.17 28.02
CA ARG A 2 -30.94 -56.34 27.30
C ARG A 2 -30.19 -55.59 26.21
N SER A 3 -30.42 -55.99 24.96
CA SER A 3 -30.07 -55.22 23.78
C SER A 3 -30.88 -53.92 23.82
N CYS A 4 -30.26 -52.83 24.26
CA CYS A 4 -30.78 -51.49 24.02
C CYS A 4 -30.78 -51.29 22.51
N VAL A 5 -31.95 -51.37 21.89
CA VAL A 5 -32.20 -50.94 20.52
C VAL A 5 -31.88 -49.44 20.47
N ALA A 6 -30.66 -49.10 20.08
CA ALA A 6 -30.29 -47.75 19.73
C ALA A 6 -31.22 -47.33 18.58
N ASN A 7 -32.13 -46.39 18.83
CA ASN A 7 -33.18 -46.02 17.90
C ASN A 7 -32.54 -45.48 16.61
N PRO A 8 -32.49 -46.27 15.52
CA PRO A 8 -31.57 -46.02 14.40
C PRO A 8 -31.95 -44.74 13.63
N ARG A 9 -33.24 -44.38 13.69
CA ARG A 9 -33.77 -43.14 13.11
C ARG A 9 -33.30 -41.90 13.85
N GLY A 10 -33.21 -41.95 15.19
CA GLY A 10 -32.71 -40.84 16.00
C GLY A 10 -31.20 -40.63 15.83
N ALA A 11 -30.45 -41.73 15.73
CA ALA A 11 -29.02 -41.68 15.42
C ALA A 11 -28.75 -41.10 14.02
N ALA A 12 -29.52 -41.49 13.01
CA ALA A 12 -29.41 -40.94 11.66
C ALA A 12 -29.72 -39.43 11.61
N LEU A 13 -30.77 -38.99 12.31
CA LEU A 13 -31.14 -37.57 12.37
C LEU A 13 -30.06 -36.73 13.07
N PHE A 14 -29.46 -37.26 14.14
CA PHE A 14 -28.34 -36.61 14.82
C PHE A 14 -27.11 -36.49 13.93
N VAL A 15 -26.75 -37.55 13.20
CA VAL A 15 -25.62 -37.54 12.25
C VAL A 15 -25.84 -36.51 11.14
N VAL A 16 -27.05 -36.43 10.58
CA VAL A 16 -27.39 -35.43 9.56
C VAL A 16 -27.28 -34.02 10.13
N LEU A 17 -27.76 -33.78 11.35
CA LEU A 17 -27.73 -32.47 11.99
C LEU A 17 -26.28 -32.01 12.27
N VAL A 18 -25.42 -32.91 12.73
CA VAL A 18 -23.99 -32.65 12.91
C VAL A 18 -23.32 -32.35 11.57
N TYR A 19 -23.63 -33.10 10.51
CA TYR A 19 -23.09 -32.85 9.18
C TYR A 19 -23.50 -31.48 8.63
N VAL A 20 -24.77 -31.09 8.81
CA VAL A 20 -25.27 -29.77 8.42
C VAL A 20 -24.56 -28.67 9.21
N GLN A 21 -24.35 -28.85 10.51
CA GLN A 21 -23.60 -27.87 11.32
C GLN A 21 -22.15 -27.74 10.88
N ILE A 22 -21.46 -28.86 10.61
CA ILE A 22 -20.08 -28.84 10.10
C ILE A 22 -20.03 -28.13 8.75
N MET A 23 -20.96 -28.44 7.83
CA MET A 23 -21.03 -27.79 6.52
C MET A 23 -21.29 -26.29 6.63
N LEU A 24 -22.20 -25.86 7.51
CA LEU A 24 -22.46 -24.45 7.76
C LEU A 24 -21.22 -23.73 8.33
N ILE A 25 -20.50 -24.37 9.25
CA ILE A 25 -19.26 -23.83 9.80
C ILE A 25 -18.22 -23.67 8.69
N VAL A 26 -18.03 -24.66 7.83
CA VAL A 26 -17.09 -24.59 6.70
C VAL A 26 -17.47 -23.46 5.75
N ILE A 27 -18.75 -23.34 5.37
CA ILE A 27 -19.23 -22.26 4.49
C ILE A 27 -18.99 -20.90 5.14
N LEU A 28 -19.29 -20.74 6.42
CA LEU A 28 -19.06 -19.50 7.16
C LEU A 28 -17.57 -19.13 7.17
N HIS A 29 -16.69 -20.10 7.41
CA HIS A 29 -15.23 -19.89 7.41
C HIS A 29 -14.73 -19.45 6.02
N VAL A 30 -15.20 -20.09 4.95
CA VAL A 30 -14.84 -19.73 3.58
C VAL A 30 -15.34 -18.32 3.24
N LEU A 31 -16.58 -17.98 3.60
CA LEU A 31 -17.12 -16.63 3.37
C LEU A 31 -16.36 -15.56 4.14
N MET A 32 -15.97 -15.84 5.39
CA MET A 32 -15.16 -14.92 6.20
C MET A 32 -13.79 -14.69 5.57
N PHE A 33 -13.13 -15.76 5.10
CA PHE A 33 -11.85 -15.66 4.42
C PHE A 33 -11.94 -14.90 3.09
N LEU A 34 -12.94 -15.20 2.26
CA LEU A 34 -13.20 -14.48 1.00
C LEU A 34 -13.54 -13.00 1.25
N GLY A 35 -14.28 -12.71 2.33
CA GLY A 35 -14.57 -11.34 2.75
C GLY A 35 -13.32 -10.53 3.08
N GLN A 36 -12.27 -11.18 3.60
CA GLN A 36 -10.98 -10.55 3.89
C GLN A 36 -10.10 -10.33 2.66
N LEU A 37 -10.28 -11.08 1.57
CA LEU A 37 -9.46 -10.91 0.35
C LEU A 37 -9.82 -9.64 -0.45
N ARG A 38 -11.09 -9.24 -0.44
CA ARG A 38 -11.55 -8.04 -1.18
C ARG A 38 -10.86 -6.74 -0.75
N PRO A 39 -10.72 -6.41 0.56
CA PRO A 39 -10.01 -5.20 0.98
C PRO A 39 -8.51 -5.26 0.68
N VAL A 40 -7.87 -6.43 0.62
CA VAL A 40 -6.43 -6.54 0.29
C VAL A 40 -6.14 -5.97 -1.10
N SER A 41 -6.93 -6.37 -2.11
CA SER A 41 -6.74 -5.88 -3.49
C SER A 41 -6.91 -4.37 -3.63
N ARG A 42 -7.86 -3.77 -2.89
CA ARG A 42 -8.11 -2.32 -2.91
C ARG A 42 -6.98 -1.56 -2.22
N ASN A 43 -6.52 -2.06 -1.07
CA ASN A 43 -5.41 -1.44 -0.35
C ASN A 43 -4.12 -1.47 -1.16
N GLU A 44 -3.86 -2.56 -1.88
CA GLU A 44 -2.68 -2.68 -2.73
C GLU A 44 -2.75 -1.77 -3.95
N GLN A 45 -3.93 -1.66 -4.59
CA GLN A 45 -4.16 -0.69 -5.66
C GLN A 45 -3.97 0.76 -5.19
N GLU A 46 -4.49 1.12 -4.02
CA GLU A 46 -4.37 2.47 -3.47
C GLU A 46 -2.91 2.80 -3.09
N ARG A 47 -2.20 1.84 -2.49
CA ARG A 47 -0.77 1.97 -2.20
C ARG A 47 0.04 2.16 -3.48
N MET A 48 -0.24 1.37 -4.52
CA MET A 48 0.47 1.46 -5.79
C MET A 48 0.16 2.78 -6.54
N ARG A 49 -1.10 3.24 -6.49
CA ARG A 49 -1.50 4.57 -7.00
C ARG A 49 -0.70 5.69 -6.31
N LEU A 50 -0.61 5.67 -4.98
CA LEU A 50 0.16 6.67 -4.22
C LEU A 50 1.66 6.63 -4.52
N HIS A 51 2.21 5.43 -4.73
CA HIS A 51 3.59 5.26 -5.13
C HIS A 51 3.87 5.93 -6.49
N TYR A 52 3.04 5.65 -7.51
CA TYR A 52 3.18 6.30 -8.82
C TYR A 52 3.01 7.82 -8.79
N ILE A 53 2.11 8.32 -7.94
CA ILE A 53 1.94 9.77 -7.73
C ILE A 53 3.20 10.38 -7.10
N ALA A 54 3.79 9.71 -6.11
CA ALA A 54 5.03 10.15 -5.50
C ALA A 54 6.21 10.11 -6.50
N GLU A 55 6.30 9.08 -7.35
CA GLU A 55 7.30 9.02 -8.44
C GLU A 55 7.13 10.19 -9.42
N ALA A 56 5.91 10.49 -9.84
CA ALA A 56 5.63 11.65 -10.69
C ALA A 56 6.11 12.94 -10.02
N GLY A 57 5.89 13.09 -8.70
CA GLY A 57 6.41 14.22 -7.93
C GLY A 57 7.94 14.34 -7.96
N VAL A 58 8.67 13.22 -7.94
CA VAL A 58 10.13 13.22 -8.09
C VAL A 58 10.53 13.74 -9.46
N TYR A 59 9.91 13.24 -10.53
CA TYR A 59 10.20 13.66 -11.90
C TYR A 59 9.88 15.13 -12.14
N PHE A 60 8.72 15.63 -11.67
CA PHE A 60 8.39 17.05 -11.75
C PHE A 60 9.40 17.92 -11.01
N THR A 61 9.87 17.46 -9.86
CA THR A 61 10.89 18.19 -9.09
C THR A 61 12.23 18.18 -9.81
N ALA A 62 12.63 17.05 -10.38
CA ALA A 62 13.85 16.92 -11.16
C ALA A 62 13.86 17.86 -12.39
N GLU A 63 12.76 17.89 -13.14
CA GLU A 63 12.62 18.78 -14.29
C GLU A 63 12.70 20.26 -13.87
N ARG A 64 12.09 20.61 -12.73
CA ARG A 64 12.16 21.96 -12.19
C ARG A 64 13.59 22.32 -11.77
N MET A 65 14.29 21.44 -11.07
CA MET A 65 15.67 21.66 -10.65
C MET A 65 16.62 21.87 -11.83
N LEU A 66 16.34 21.27 -12.98
CA LEU A 66 17.09 21.58 -14.21
C LEU A 66 16.86 23.01 -14.72
N ARG A 67 15.68 23.60 -14.46
CA ARG A 67 15.33 24.98 -14.83
C ARG A 67 15.79 26.00 -13.78
N GLU A 68 15.66 25.64 -12.50
CA GLU A 68 15.90 26.48 -11.32
C GLU A 68 16.76 25.70 -10.29
N PRO A 69 18.08 25.56 -10.52
CA PRO A 69 18.93 24.60 -9.79
C PRO A 69 19.27 24.97 -8.35
N ASP A 70 18.92 26.17 -7.89
CA ASP A 70 19.14 26.64 -6.52
C ASP A 70 17.83 26.83 -5.72
N ASP A 71 16.70 26.33 -6.24
CA ASP A 71 15.40 26.49 -5.62
C ASP A 71 15.06 25.36 -4.64
N TYR A 72 15.63 25.40 -3.43
CA TYR A 72 15.38 24.41 -2.37
C TYR A 72 14.09 24.63 -1.56
N THR A 73 13.12 25.35 -2.12
CA THR A 73 11.88 25.64 -1.37
C THR A 73 11.02 24.39 -1.18
N TRP A 74 10.46 24.24 0.02
CA TRP A 74 9.41 23.24 0.27
C TRP A 74 8.21 23.56 -0.61
N ARG A 75 7.68 22.55 -1.29
CA ARG A 75 6.57 22.71 -2.22
C ARG A 75 5.51 21.67 -1.96
N GLU A 76 4.28 22.07 -2.23
CA GLU A 76 3.11 21.22 -2.07
C GLU A 76 2.30 21.26 -3.36
N TYR A 77 2.05 20.08 -3.92
CA TYR A 77 1.22 19.90 -5.11
C TYR A 77 -0.04 19.12 -4.72
N HIS A 78 -1.14 19.40 -5.40
CA HIS A 78 -2.40 18.71 -5.18
C HIS A 78 -2.79 18.01 -6.48
N ILE A 79 -2.91 16.69 -6.43
CA ILE A 79 -3.41 15.87 -7.53
C ILE A 79 -4.63 15.12 -7.01
N GLU A 80 -5.80 15.50 -7.50
CA GLU A 80 -7.09 14.93 -7.09
C GLU A 80 -7.31 15.04 -5.57
N ASP A 81 -7.37 13.89 -4.88
CA ASP A 81 -7.53 13.75 -3.42
C ASP A 81 -6.19 13.53 -2.67
N VAL A 82 -5.07 13.69 -3.38
CA VAL A 82 -3.72 13.43 -2.85
C VAL A 82 -2.90 14.71 -2.80
N THR A 83 -2.36 14.99 -1.63
CA THR A 83 -1.41 16.07 -1.37
C THR A 83 0.01 15.55 -1.45
N ILE A 84 0.84 16.15 -2.31
CA ILE A 84 2.23 15.80 -2.55
C ILE A 84 3.13 16.88 -1.97
N GLY A 85 3.81 16.58 -0.86
CA GLY A 85 4.86 17.43 -0.30
C GLY A 85 6.21 17.05 -0.88
N VAL A 86 7.01 18.04 -1.28
CA VAL A 86 8.36 17.88 -1.81
C VAL A 86 9.34 18.70 -0.98
N LEU A 87 10.37 18.02 -0.50
CA LEU A 87 11.54 18.62 0.14
C LEU A 87 12.77 18.32 -0.71
N VAL A 88 13.58 19.35 -0.94
CA VAL A 88 14.82 19.25 -1.69
C VAL A 88 15.97 19.70 -0.82
N GLU A 89 16.98 18.85 -0.65
CA GLU A 89 18.16 19.12 0.18
C GLU A 89 19.43 18.89 -0.64
N PRO A 90 20.46 19.76 -0.55
CA PRO A 90 21.72 19.52 -1.25
C PRO A 90 22.49 18.33 -0.62
N ARG A 91 23.03 17.43 -1.46
CA ARG A 91 23.90 16.32 -1.06
C ARG A 91 25.26 16.46 -1.74
N GLY A 92 26.15 17.21 -1.11
CA GLY A 92 27.47 17.48 -1.67
C GLY A 92 27.44 18.56 -2.76
N LYS A 93 28.37 18.48 -3.73
CA LYS A 93 28.58 19.54 -4.73
C LYS A 93 27.66 19.41 -5.94
N ASP A 94 27.45 18.17 -6.41
CA ASP A 94 26.79 17.90 -7.68
C ASP A 94 25.50 17.08 -7.54
N ASP A 95 25.17 16.61 -6.33
CA ASP A 95 23.97 15.79 -6.09
C ASP A 95 22.99 16.48 -5.14
N VAL A 96 21.72 16.11 -5.29
CA VAL A 96 20.60 16.67 -4.54
C VAL A 96 19.70 15.53 -4.09
N TRP A 97 19.27 15.61 -2.84
CA TRP A 97 18.22 14.77 -2.28
C TRP A 97 16.85 15.38 -2.52
N ILE A 98 15.95 14.53 -3.01
CA ILE A 98 14.55 14.84 -3.23
C ILE A 98 13.75 13.88 -2.37
N GLN A 99 13.03 14.40 -1.39
CA GLN A 99 12.05 13.66 -0.63
C GLN A 99 10.67 14.07 -1.12
N VAL A 100 9.86 13.09 -1.52
CA VAL A 100 8.48 13.29 -1.91
C VAL A 100 7.58 12.49 -0.98
N SER A 101 6.55 13.13 -0.42
CA SER A 101 5.51 12.48 0.37
C SER A 101 4.16 12.69 -0.28
N ALA A 102 3.50 11.61 -0.67
CA ALA A 102 2.12 11.62 -1.16
C ALA A 102 1.19 11.16 -0.04
N ASN A 103 0.29 12.04 0.38
CA ASN A 103 -0.70 11.80 1.43
C ASN A 103 -2.11 11.86 0.83
N ALA A 104 -2.85 10.76 0.90
CA ALA A 104 -4.29 10.76 0.62
C ALA A 104 -5.08 11.13 1.87
N MET A 105 -6.27 11.70 1.68
CA MET A 105 -7.23 11.93 2.78
C MET A 105 -7.61 10.63 3.53
N SER A 106 -7.46 9.47 2.89
CA SER A 106 -7.84 8.13 3.38
C SER A 106 -6.87 7.50 4.40
N LEU A 107 -6.06 8.29 5.11
CA LEU A 107 -4.99 7.84 6.05
C LEU A 107 -3.81 7.11 5.40
N TYR A 108 -3.80 6.93 4.07
CA TYR A 108 -2.67 6.33 3.36
C TYR A 108 -1.64 7.41 2.99
N SER A 109 -0.38 7.13 3.34
CA SER A 109 0.76 7.98 2.98
C SER A 109 1.88 7.13 2.41
N THR A 110 2.50 7.59 1.33
CA THR A 110 3.74 7.01 0.79
C THR A 110 4.81 8.07 0.76
N ARG A 111 6.05 7.68 1.04
CA ARG A 111 7.22 8.55 0.94
C ARG A 111 8.26 7.90 0.05
N LEU A 112 8.84 8.68 -0.84
CA LEU A 112 9.94 8.30 -1.70
C LEU A 112 11.11 9.26 -1.49
N TRP A 113 12.30 8.71 -1.53
CA TRP A 113 13.57 9.42 -1.52
C TRP A 113 14.26 9.15 -2.83
N ALA A 114 14.78 10.20 -3.46
CA ALA A 114 15.56 10.09 -4.68
C ALA A 114 16.82 10.95 -4.56
N VAL A 115 17.88 10.48 -5.19
CA VAL A 115 19.12 11.23 -5.40
C VAL A 115 19.15 11.61 -6.87
N MET A 116 19.33 12.89 -7.12
CA MET A 116 19.44 13.41 -8.48
C MET A 116 20.79 14.11 -8.62
N ASN A 117 21.48 13.80 -9.71
CA ASN A 117 22.63 14.58 -10.12
C ASN A 117 22.17 15.92 -10.71
N ARG A 118 22.53 17.02 -10.06
CA ARG A 118 22.10 18.39 -10.35
C ARG A 118 22.38 18.85 -11.78
N PRO A 119 23.59 18.69 -12.36
CA PRO A 119 23.86 19.18 -13.71
C PRO A 119 23.21 18.35 -14.82
N THR A 120 22.95 17.07 -14.60
CA THR A 120 22.37 16.18 -15.63
C THR A 120 20.88 15.94 -15.45
N GLY A 121 20.34 16.19 -14.26
CA GLY A 121 18.96 15.85 -13.87
C GLY A 121 18.71 14.35 -13.78
N LYS A 122 19.77 13.53 -13.87
CA LYS A 122 19.65 12.07 -13.81
C LYS A 122 19.41 11.64 -12.37
N ILE A 123 18.34 10.89 -12.15
CA ILE A 123 18.09 10.19 -10.89
C ILE A 123 19.07 9.01 -10.82
N THR A 124 19.96 9.04 -9.84
CA THR A 124 21.00 8.03 -9.63
C THR A 124 20.53 6.94 -8.67
N GLU A 125 19.76 7.30 -7.66
CA GLU A 125 19.23 6.39 -6.64
C GLU A 125 17.80 6.78 -6.26
N TRP A 126 17.04 5.79 -5.84
CA TRP A 126 15.67 5.94 -5.35
C TRP A 126 15.36 4.86 -4.32
N SER A 127 14.58 5.20 -3.30
CA SER A 127 14.27 4.31 -2.18
C SER A 127 13.00 4.76 -1.44
N GLU A 128 12.23 3.81 -0.94
CA GLU A 128 11.11 4.08 -0.01
C GLU A 128 11.62 4.50 1.39
N PHE A 129 12.88 4.18 1.70
CA PHE A 129 13.53 4.52 2.96
C PHE A 129 14.51 5.66 2.77
N ARG A 130 14.73 6.44 3.84
CA ARG A 130 15.75 7.48 3.83
C ARG A 130 17.09 6.83 3.50
N LEU A 131 17.68 7.26 2.39
CA LEU A 131 19.01 6.83 1.98
C LEU A 131 20.00 7.34 3.04
N SER A 132 20.81 6.45 3.63
CA SER A 132 21.91 6.87 4.50
C SER A 132 23.03 7.44 3.63
N ASN A 133 23.74 8.43 4.18
CA ASN A 133 24.81 9.13 3.46
C ASN A 133 25.94 8.19 3.04
#